data_AF-A0A349JNI7-F1
#
_entry.id   AF-A0A349JNI7-F1
#
_cell.length_a   1.000
_cell.length_b   1.000
_cell.length_c   1.000
_cell.angle_alpha   90.00
_cell.angle_beta   90.00
_cell.angle_gamma   90.00
#
_symmetry.space_group_name_H-M   'P 1'
#
loop_
_entity.id
_entity.type
_entity.pdbx_description
1 polymer ?
#
loop_
_entity_poly.entity_id
_entity_poly.type
_entity_poly.pdbx_seq_one_letter_code
_entity_poly.pdbx_strand_id
1 'polypeptide(L)'
;MNSQLLCLLQLAFAPVGAYSYSEGIESLVETGAIDSEVSLRNWLQDSLQFGAIRVEAALAVRAFRAAKIGDLTALSYWNGWAT
;
A
#
# COMPACT_ATOMS: atom_id res chain seq x y z
N MET A 1 -7.07 -11.43 25.40
CA MET A 1 -6.34 -10.67 24.34
C MET A 1 -6.97 -11.06 23.01
N ASN A 2 -7.38 -10.11 22.16
CA ASN A 2 -8.08 -10.43 20.92
C ASN A 2 -7.09 -10.99 19.88
N SER A 3 -7.17 -12.30 19.59
CA SER A 3 -6.25 -12.99 18.67
C SER A 3 -6.28 -12.43 17.24
N GLN A 4 -7.41 -11.87 16.79
CA GLN A 4 -7.52 -11.23 15.47
C GLN A 4 -6.67 -9.95 15.41
N LEU A 5 -6.70 -9.15 16.48
CA LEU A 5 -5.88 -7.93 16.57
C LEU A 5 -4.38 -8.27 16.57
N LEU A 6 -3.98 -9.31 17.29
CA LEU A 6 -2.59 -9.78 17.29
C LEU A 6 -2.14 -10.23 15.89
N CYS A 7 -3.00 -10.95 15.17
CA CYS A 7 -2.71 -11.39 13.81
C CYS A 7 -2.58 -10.20 12.84
N LEU A 8 -3.48 -9.20 12.95
CA LEU A 8 -3.39 -7.97 12.17
C LEU A 8 -2.11 -7.18 12.44
N LEU A 9 -1.70 -7.08 13.71
CA LEU A 9 -0.44 -6.44 14.08
C LEU A 9 0.77 -7.21 13.53
N GLN A 10 0.76 -8.54 13.61
CA GLN A 10 1.83 -9.36 13.02
C GLN A 10 1.96 -9.15 11.51
N LEU A 11 0.83 -9.04 10.80
CA LEU A 11 0.81 -8.75 9.36
C LEU A 11 1.40 -7.37 9.05
N ALA A 12 1.09 -6.35 9.85
CA ALA A 12 1.60 -4.98 9.64
C ALA A 12 3.13 -4.86 9.79
N PHE A 13 3.78 -5.80 10.48
CA PHE A 13 5.23 -5.84 10.69
C PHE A 13 5.90 -7.06 10.06
N ALA A 14 5.22 -7.75 9.14
CA ALA A 14 5.77 -8.94 8.49
C ALA A 14 7.01 -8.58 7.63
N PRO A 15 8.06 -9.40 7.60
CA PRO A 15 9.29 -9.13 6.85
C PRO A 15 9.10 -9.47 5.37
N VAL A 16 8.24 -8.73 4.68
CA VAL A 16 7.90 -8.95 3.26
C VAL A 16 8.71 -8.08 2.30
N GLY A 17 9.54 -7.15 2.82
CA GLY A 17 10.36 -6.24 2.04
C GLY A 17 10.10 -4.78 2.40
N ALA A 18 10.69 -3.87 1.61
CA ALA A 18 10.45 -2.43 1.72
C ALA A 18 9.04 -2.07 1.22
N TYR A 19 8.52 -0.92 1.66
CA TYR A 19 7.21 -0.44 1.21
C TYR A 19 7.29 0.09 -0.23
N SER A 20 6.29 -0.18 -1.07
CA SER A 20 6.26 0.26 -2.47
C SER A 20 6.48 1.78 -2.68
N TYR A 21 6.16 2.60 -1.68
CA TYR A 21 6.31 4.06 -1.72
C TYR A 21 7.67 4.57 -1.24
N SER A 22 8.56 3.71 -0.72
CA SER A 22 9.89 4.17 -0.29
C SER A 22 10.78 4.51 -1.47
N GLU A 23 10.53 3.90 -2.63
CA GLU A 23 11.22 4.29 -3.87
C GLU A 23 10.84 5.71 -4.27
N GLY A 24 11.86 6.54 -4.51
CA GLY A 24 11.70 7.92 -4.95
C GLY A 24 11.80 8.96 -3.83
N ILE A 25 11.54 8.62 -2.56
CA ILE A 25 11.75 9.57 -1.45
C ILE A 25 13.22 9.97 -1.36
N GLU A 26 14.13 9.00 -1.50
CA GLU A 26 15.59 9.26 -1.49
C GLU A 26 15.99 10.25 -2.58
N SER A 27 15.51 10.07 -3.81
CA SER A 27 15.77 10.98 -4.93
C SER A 27 15.13 12.36 -4.73
N LEU A 28 13.94 12.43 -4.14
CA LEU A 28 13.27 13.70 -3.85
C LEU A 28 13.98 14.49 -2.76
N VAL A 29 14.63 13.81 -1.80
CA VAL A 29 15.52 14.45 -0.83
C VAL A 29 16.80 14.92 -1.49
N GLU A 30 17.44 14.08 -2.32
CA GLU A 30 18.67 14.44 -3.04
C GLU A 30 18.50 15.65 -3.97
N THR A 31 17.35 15.76 -4.61
CA THR A 31 17.00 16.88 -5.51
C THR A 31 16.50 18.13 -4.78
N GLY A 32 16.30 18.06 -3.47
CA GLY A 32 15.76 19.16 -2.64
C GLY A 32 14.26 19.39 -2.82
N ALA A 33 13.53 18.50 -3.50
CA ALA A 33 12.08 18.57 -3.61
C ALA A 33 11.37 18.26 -2.27
N ILE A 34 12.00 17.44 -1.43
CA ILE A 34 11.64 17.23 -0.03
C ILE A 34 12.79 17.69 0.85
N ASP A 35 12.62 18.85 1.50
CA ASP A 35 13.63 19.47 2.35
C ASP A 35 13.18 19.66 3.81
N SER A 36 11.89 19.39 4.09
CA SER A 36 11.25 19.66 5.36
C SER A 36 10.16 18.65 5.68
N GLU A 37 9.73 18.64 6.94
CA GLU A 37 8.58 17.83 7.37
C GLU A 37 7.31 18.20 6.58
N VAL A 38 7.13 19.48 6.26
CA VAL A 38 5.96 19.99 5.54
C VAL A 38 5.95 19.49 4.10
N SER A 39 7.08 19.59 3.39
CA SER A 39 7.18 19.07 2.01
C SER A 39 6.98 17.56 1.96
N LEU A 40 7.53 16.82 2.93
CA LEU A 40 7.34 15.37 3.03
C LEU A 40 5.86 15.01 3.28
N ARG A 41 5.20 15.72 4.20
CA ARG A 41 3.78 15.50 4.52
C ARG A 41 2.90 15.73 3.29
N ASN A 42 3.13 16.82 2.57
CA ASN A 42 2.37 17.13 1.36
C ASN A 42 2.58 16.04 0.30
N TRP A 43 3.83 15.61 0.09
CA TRP A 43 4.14 14.53 -0.84
C TRP A 43 3.47 13.20 -0.46
N LEU A 44 3.40 12.86 0.84
CA LEU A 44 2.70 11.68 1.32
C LEU A 44 1.18 11.77 1.06
N GLN A 45 0.59 12.94 1.31
CA GLN A 45 -0.84 13.17 1.04
C GLN A 45 -1.16 13.03 -0.45
N ASP A 46 -0.33 13.63 -1.31
CA ASP A 46 -0.48 13.52 -2.76
C ASP A 46 -0.27 12.07 -3.24
N SER A 47 0.71 11.37 -2.67
CA SER A 47 0.96 9.95 -2.96
C SER A 47 -0.21 9.06 -2.57
N LEU A 48 -0.88 9.36 -1.46
CA LEU A 48 -2.09 8.66 -1.02
C LEU A 48 -3.30 8.96 -1.91
N GLN A 49 -3.40 10.18 -2.45
CA GLN A 49 -4.54 10.62 -3.23
C GLN A 49 -4.41 10.29 -4.72
N PHE A 50 -3.21 10.38 -5.27
CA PHE A 50 -2.94 10.31 -6.70
C PHE A 50 -1.90 9.26 -7.08
N GLY A 51 -1.11 8.78 -6.12
CA GLY A 51 -0.03 7.82 -6.35
C GLY A 51 -0.47 6.35 -6.38
N ALA A 52 0.52 5.47 -6.48
CA ALA A 52 0.35 4.02 -6.56
C ALA A 52 -0.42 3.44 -5.37
N ILE A 53 -0.25 4.00 -4.17
CA ILE A 53 -0.91 3.53 -2.93
C ILE A 53 -2.43 3.48 -3.09
N ARG A 54 -3.03 4.48 -3.77
CA ARG A 54 -4.47 4.51 -4.03
C ARG A 54 -4.91 3.31 -4.87
N VAL A 55 -4.11 2.97 -5.88
CA VAL A 55 -4.40 1.87 -6.81
C VAL A 55 -4.23 0.54 -6.11
N GLU A 56 -3.12 0.34 -5.38
CA GLU A 56 -2.87 -0.85 -4.57
C GLU A 56 -4.00 -1.10 -3.55
N ALA A 57 -4.43 -0.05 -2.82
CA ALA A 57 -5.56 -0.15 -1.90
C ALA A 57 -6.87 -0.53 -2.62
N ALA A 58 -7.10 0.03 -3.80
CA ALA A 58 -8.28 -0.26 -4.60
C ALA A 58 -8.31 -1.73 -5.11
N LEU A 59 -7.16 -2.32 -5.41
CA LEU A 59 -7.01 -3.74 -5.75
C LEU A 59 -7.23 -4.63 -4.54
N ALA A 60 -6.59 -4.32 -3.41
CA ALA A 60 -6.73 -5.08 -2.17
C ALA A 60 -8.20 -5.19 -1.74
N VAL A 61 -8.96 -4.09 -1.84
CA VAL A 61 -10.41 -4.09 -1.55
C VAL A 61 -11.19 -5.00 -2.52
N ARG A 62 -10.84 -5.02 -3.80
CA ARG A 62 -11.51 -5.85 -4.81
C ARG A 62 -11.20 -7.33 -4.62
N ALA A 63 -9.93 -7.68 -4.42
CA ALA A 63 -9.49 -9.02 -4.09
C ALA A 63 -10.15 -9.53 -2.81
N PHE A 64 -10.19 -8.71 -1.75
CA PHE A 64 -10.87 -9.04 -0.50
C PHE A 64 -12.37 -9.30 -0.70
N ARG A 65 -13.06 -8.47 -1.47
CA ARG A 65 -14.49 -8.66 -1.78
C ARG A 65 -14.73 -9.96 -2.56
N ALA A 66 -13.91 -10.25 -3.55
CA ALA A 66 -13.99 -11.49 -4.33
C ALA A 66 -13.77 -12.73 -3.43
N ALA A 67 -12.74 -12.69 -2.58
CA ALA A 67 -12.46 -13.76 -1.62
C ALA A 67 -13.62 -13.95 -0.63
N LYS A 68 -14.23 -12.87 -0.14
CA LYS A 68 -15.35 -12.93 0.81
C LYS A 68 -16.59 -13.64 0.25
N ILE A 69 -16.86 -13.52 -1.06
CA ILE A 69 -18.01 -14.17 -1.72
C ILE A 69 -17.62 -15.50 -2.40
N GLY A 70 -16.36 -15.93 -2.32
CA GLY A 70 -15.87 -17.15 -2.94
C GLY A 70 -15.64 -17.08 -4.45
N ASP A 71 -15.58 -15.87 -5.04
CA ASP A 71 -15.34 -15.69 -6.47
C ASP A 71 -13.84 -15.78 -6.78
N LEU A 72 -13.38 -17.02 -7.03
CA LEU A 72 -11.97 -17.29 -7.33
C LEU A 72 -11.53 -16.74 -8.69
N THR A 73 -12.45 -16.59 -9.65
CA THR A 73 -12.14 -16.04 -10.98
C THR A 73 -11.84 -14.55 -10.86
N ALA A 74 -12.69 -13.79 -10.17
CA ALA A 74 -12.43 -12.37 -9.91
C ALA A 74 -11.19 -12.17 -9.03
N LEU A 75 -10.97 -13.03 -8.03
CA LEU A 75 -9.77 -12.98 -7.20
C LEU A 75 -8.49 -13.16 -8.03
N SER A 76 -8.46 -14.20 -8.89
CA SER A 76 -7.32 -14.45 -9.79
C SER A 76 -7.11 -13.30 -10.78
N TYR A 77 -8.19 -12.73 -11.31
CA TYR A 77 -8.13 -11.56 -12.19
C TYR A 77 -7.47 -10.35 -11.52
N TRP A 78 -7.93 -9.96 -10.33
CA TRP A 78 -7.36 -8.81 -9.62
C TRP A 78 -5.94 -9.07 -9.14
N ASN A 79 -5.61 -10.32 -8.79
CA ASN A 79 -4.24 -10.71 -8.46
C ASN A 79 -3.31 -10.58 -9.68
N GLY A 80 -3.74 -11.05 -10.85
CA GLY A 80 -2.96 -10.95 -12.08
C GLY A 80 -2.80 -9.52 -12.61
N TRP A 81 -3.65 -8.57 -12.19
CA TRP A 81 -3.45 -7.15 -12.50
C TRP A 81 -2.30 -6.53 -11.70
N ALA A 82 -2.05 -7.03 -10.49
CA ALA A 82 -1.08 -6.47 -9.54
C ALA A 82 0.38 -6.94 -9.78
N THR A 83 0.58 -7.93 -10.65
CA THR A 83 1.87 -8.55 -11.02
C THR A 83 2.15 -8.35 -12.49
#